data_AF-A0A921H2S4-F1
#
_entry.id   AF-A0A921H2S4-F1
#
_cell.length_a   1.000
_cell.length_b   1.000
_cell.length_c   1.000
_cell.angle_alpha   90.00
_cell.angle_beta   90.00
_cell.angle_gamma   90.00
#
_symmetry.space_group_name_H-M   'P 1'
#
loop_
_entity.id
_entity.type
_entity.pdbx_description
1 polymer ?
#
loop_
_entity_poly.entity_id
_entity_poly.type
_entity_poly.pdbx_seq_one_letter_code
_entity_poly.pdbx_strand_id
1 'polypeptide(L)'
;MEVSYNKSNEGVSQTITTQINDRVATVFHYLSTTEGIQQWFPQLVIEERKPQGKMQFVMDEATANQTMTITDFVEDKVIGFTWDIGNVKFDLQQQDNQTRLTFTEYLPFEFPHIVLDFTGWQFQIDNVTQLIESGATLDQQQMDFEGRQQQVAAALNLEQ
;
A
#
# COMPACT_ATOMS: atom_id res chain seq x y z
N MET A 1 -6.12 -2.35 -12.87
CA MET A 1 -5.07 -2.79 -11.92
C MET A 1 -4.55 -4.15 -12.37
N GLU A 2 -3.24 -4.33 -12.39
CA GLU A 2 -2.56 -5.61 -12.62
C GLU A 2 -1.93 -6.06 -11.29
N VAL A 3 -2.07 -7.33 -10.93
CA VAL A 3 -1.50 -7.90 -9.72
C VAL A 3 -0.68 -9.13 -10.08
N SER A 4 0.51 -9.24 -9.51
CA SER A 4 1.37 -10.42 -9.63
C SER A 4 1.92 -10.81 -8.27
N TYR A 5 2.21 -12.10 -8.11
CA TYR A 5 2.66 -12.67 -6.85
C TYR A 5 3.99 -13.38 -7.06
N ASN A 6 4.85 -13.34 -6.05
CA ASN A 6 6.07 -14.12 -6.00
C ASN A 6 6.17 -14.83 -4.66
N LYS A 7 6.72 -16.05 -4.69
CA LYS A 7 7.06 -16.84 -3.51
C LYS A 7 8.54 -17.12 -3.55
N SER A 8 9.22 -16.77 -2.46
CA SER A 8 10.62 -17.05 -2.22
C SER A 8 10.76 -18.13 -1.14
N ASN A 9 12.00 -18.41 -0.71
CA ASN A 9 12.25 -19.34 0.40
C ASN A 9 11.92 -18.72 1.77
N GLU A 10 11.88 -17.40 1.88
CA GLU A 10 11.77 -16.67 3.15
C GLU A 10 10.39 -16.02 3.34
N GLY A 11 9.63 -15.85 2.26
CA GLY A 11 8.33 -15.22 2.29
C GLY A 11 7.70 -15.06 0.91
N VAL A 12 6.69 -14.20 0.85
CA VAL A 12 5.93 -13.90 -0.36
C VAL A 12 5.91 -12.40 -0.63
N SER A 13 5.68 -12.03 -1.88
CA SER A 13 5.46 -10.65 -2.25
C SER A 13 4.30 -10.52 -3.23
N GLN A 14 3.61 -9.39 -3.20
CA GLN A 14 2.74 -8.96 -4.27
C GLN A 14 3.28 -7.68 -4.92
N THR A 15 3.09 -7.57 -6.23
CA THR A 15 3.31 -6.35 -6.98
C THR A 15 2.00 -5.95 -7.64
N ILE A 16 1.53 -4.75 -7.33
CA ILE A 16 0.33 -4.15 -7.89
C ILE A 16 0.76 -3.00 -8.80
N THR A 17 0.27 -2.97 -10.03
CA THR A 17 0.53 -1.86 -10.96
C THR A 17 -0.78 -1.26 -11.47
N THR A 18 -0.86 0.06 -11.42
CA THR A 18 -2.02 0.81 -11.92
C THR A 18 -1.59 2.13 -12.55
N GLN A 19 -2.46 2.69 -13.38
CA GLN A 19 -2.32 4.03 -13.94
C GLN A 19 -3.30 4.95 -13.24
N ILE A 20 -2.83 6.13 -12.86
CA ILE A 20 -3.64 7.16 -12.20
C ILE A 20 -3.64 8.39 -13.10
N ASN A 21 -4.82 8.91 -13.42
CA ASN A 21 -5.04 10.07 -14.29
C ASN A 21 -4.69 11.41 -13.63
N ASP A 22 -3.52 11.50 -12.99
CA ASP A 22 -2.99 12.72 -12.41
C ASP A 22 -1.45 12.78 -12.52
N ARG A 23 -0.89 13.95 -12.21
CA ARG A 23 0.55 14.18 -12.15
C ARG A 23 1.17 13.51 -10.93
N VAL A 24 2.44 13.16 -11.07
CA VAL A 24 3.16 12.41 -10.05
C VAL A 24 3.22 13.15 -8.71
N ALA A 25 3.30 14.48 -8.73
CA ALA A 25 3.30 15.29 -7.51
C ALA A 25 1.97 15.18 -6.74
N THR A 26 0.83 15.12 -7.42
CA THR A 26 -0.47 14.90 -6.80
C THR A 26 -0.53 13.50 -6.19
N VAL A 27 -0.18 12.47 -6.97
CA VAL A 27 -0.16 11.09 -6.48
C VAL A 27 0.78 10.94 -5.28
N PHE A 28 1.99 11.51 -5.37
CA PHE A 28 2.97 11.46 -4.29
C PHE A 28 2.49 12.17 -3.03
N HIS A 29 1.74 13.28 -3.15
CA HIS A 29 1.11 13.93 -2.00
C HIS A 29 0.19 12.95 -1.26
N TYR A 30 -0.71 12.26 -1.96
CA TYR A 30 -1.62 11.28 -1.35
C TYR A 30 -0.91 10.09 -0.69
N LEU A 31 0.32 9.77 -1.09
CA LEU A 31 1.08 8.63 -0.56
C LEU A 31 2.11 9.03 0.51
N SER A 32 2.53 10.29 0.57
CA SER A 32 3.73 10.70 1.33
C SER A 32 3.53 11.87 2.29
N THR A 33 2.31 12.39 2.42
CA THR A 33 1.94 13.38 3.44
C THR A 33 0.86 12.83 4.37
N THR A 34 0.80 13.33 5.61
CA THR A 34 -0.26 12.96 6.55
C THR A 34 -1.62 13.40 6.02
N GLU A 35 -1.72 14.62 5.48
CA GLU A 35 -2.96 15.15 4.92
C GLU A 35 -3.46 14.35 3.71
N GLY A 36 -2.54 13.77 2.93
CA GLY A 36 -2.86 12.94 1.78
C GLY A 36 -3.25 11.52 2.18
N ILE A 37 -2.38 10.85 2.94
CA ILE A 37 -2.53 9.42 3.26
C ILE A 37 -3.77 9.15 4.12
N GLN A 38 -4.11 10.05 5.04
CA GLN A 38 -5.27 9.87 5.91
C GLN A 38 -6.62 9.93 5.19
N GLN A 39 -6.67 10.41 3.94
CA GLN A 39 -7.91 10.45 3.17
C GLN A 39 -8.37 9.06 2.69
N TRP A 40 -7.44 8.10 2.61
CA TRP A 40 -7.74 6.72 2.18
C TRP A 40 -7.26 5.67 3.19
N PHE A 41 -6.25 6.00 4.01
CA PHE A 41 -5.73 5.16 5.10
C PHE A 41 -5.60 5.98 6.40
N PRO A 42 -6.71 6.24 7.13
CA PRO A 42 -6.77 7.17 8.26
C PRO A 42 -5.80 6.86 9.43
N GLN A 43 -5.45 5.59 9.61
CA GLN A 43 -4.55 5.14 10.69
C GLN A 43 -3.08 5.54 10.46
N LEU A 44 -2.69 5.97 9.26
CA LEU A 44 -1.30 6.30 8.96
C LEU A 44 -0.99 7.78 9.19
N VAL A 45 0.12 8.04 9.88
CA VAL A 45 0.65 9.38 10.11
C VAL A 45 2.12 9.42 9.69
N ILE A 46 2.50 10.41 8.89
CA ILE A 46 3.88 10.63 8.44
C ILE A 46 4.51 11.74 9.27
N GLU A 47 5.54 11.40 10.06
CA GLU A 47 6.23 12.37 10.92
C GLU A 47 7.43 13.01 10.21
N GLU A 48 8.26 12.20 9.56
CA GLU A 48 9.50 12.66 8.92
C GLU A 48 9.67 12.11 7.50
N ARG A 49 9.48 12.95 6.47
CA ARG A 49 9.58 12.59 5.04
C ARG A 49 11.04 12.45 4.56
N LYS A 50 11.75 11.42 5.03
CA LYS A 50 13.13 11.10 4.64
C LYS A 50 13.46 9.63 4.93
N PRO A 51 14.52 9.05 4.34
CA PRO A 51 15.00 7.73 4.75
C PRO A 51 15.37 7.73 6.23
N GLN A 52 15.04 6.66 6.95
CA GLN A 52 15.10 6.54 8.41
C GLN A 52 14.17 7.50 9.17
N GLY A 53 13.28 8.18 8.45
CA GLY A 53 12.19 8.95 9.04
C GLY A 53 11.12 8.06 9.65
N LYS A 54 10.29 8.65 10.50
CA LYS A 54 9.26 7.92 11.27
C LYS A 54 7.88 8.09 10.67
N MET A 55 7.09 7.03 10.80
CA MET A 55 5.66 6.98 10.55
C MET A 55 4.99 6.30 11.75
N GLN A 56 3.71 6.56 11.96
CA GLN A 56 2.91 5.90 12.99
C GLN A 56 1.71 5.20 12.37
N PHE A 57 1.40 4.02 12.88
CA PHE A 57 0.11 3.37 12.72
C PHE A 57 -0.70 3.53 14.00
N VAL A 58 -1.80 4.29 13.90
CA VAL A 58 -2.69 4.66 14.99
C VAL A 58 -3.89 3.71 14.99
N MET A 59 -3.89 2.74 15.90
CA MET A 59 -5.00 1.78 16.05
C MET A 59 -6.23 2.41 16.72
N ASP A 60 -5.99 3.11 17.83
CA ASP A 60 -6.94 3.95 18.54
C ASP A 60 -6.16 4.95 19.41
N GLU A 61 -6.81 6.02 19.89
CA GLU A 61 -6.15 7.02 20.75
C GLU A 61 -5.70 6.48 22.12
N ALA A 62 -6.17 5.31 22.53
CA ALA A 62 -5.95 4.73 23.86
C ALA A 62 -4.83 3.67 23.90
N THR A 63 -4.42 3.15 22.74
CA THR A 63 -3.50 2.03 22.58
C THR A 63 -2.17 2.51 22.00
N ALA A 64 -1.10 1.75 22.24
CA ALA A 64 0.23 2.09 21.74
C ALA A 64 0.24 2.18 20.21
N ASN A 65 0.56 3.35 19.67
CA ASN A 65 0.86 3.54 18.26
C ASN A 65 2.07 2.69 17.88
N GLN A 66 1.99 2.01 16.74
CA GLN A 66 3.14 1.29 16.21
C GLN A 66 4.00 2.25 15.39
N THR A 67 5.26 2.40 15.78
CA THR A 67 6.22 3.18 15.01
C THR A 67 6.77 2.36 13.85
N MET A 68 6.71 2.95 12.67
CA MET A 68 7.21 2.41 11.42
C MET A 68 8.35 3.30 10.91
N THR A 69 9.25 2.73 10.11
CA THR A 69 10.42 3.44 9.57
C THR A 69 10.29 3.57 8.06
N ILE A 70 10.52 4.77 7.54
CA ILE A 70 10.64 5.02 6.09
C ILE A 70 11.99 4.46 5.62
N THR A 71 11.95 3.46 4.74
CA THR A 71 13.13 2.79 4.20
C THR A 71 13.67 3.51 2.96
N ASP A 72 12.77 4.06 2.14
CA ASP A 72 13.08 4.72 0.89
C ASP A 72 12.27 6.02 0.80
N PHE A 73 12.93 7.11 0.39
CA PHE A 73 12.24 8.35 0.12
C PHE A 73 12.97 9.14 -0.98
N VAL A 74 12.27 9.36 -2.09
CA VAL A 74 12.69 10.24 -3.19
C VAL A 74 11.45 11.02 -3.61
N GLU A 75 11.48 12.35 -3.44
CA GLU A 75 10.35 13.23 -3.76
C GLU A 75 9.82 12.94 -5.17
N ASP A 76 8.50 12.86 -5.31
CA ASP A 76 7.78 12.58 -6.56
C ASP A 76 8.20 11.28 -7.28
N LYS A 77 8.74 10.31 -6.54
CA LYS A 77 9.22 9.06 -7.14
C LYS A 77 9.04 7.83 -6.27
N VAL A 78 9.48 7.87 -5.01
CA VAL A 78 9.52 6.68 -4.17
C VAL A 78 9.18 7.02 -2.73
N ILE A 79 8.30 6.22 -2.13
CA ILE A 79 8.17 6.10 -0.68
C ILE A 79 8.05 4.63 -0.31
N GLY A 80 8.89 4.16 0.61
CA GLY A 80 8.83 2.81 1.16
C GLY A 80 8.98 2.84 2.67
N PHE A 81 8.35 1.90 3.35
CA PHE A 81 8.38 1.81 4.81
C PHE A 81 8.18 0.37 5.30
N THR A 82 8.62 0.13 6.53
CA THR A 82 8.38 -1.13 7.26
C THR A 82 6.89 -1.34 7.49
N TRP A 83 6.41 -2.58 7.37
CA TRP A 83 5.02 -2.95 7.59
C TRP A 83 4.96 -4.18 8.51
N ASP A 84 4.81 -3.94 9.81
CA ASP A 84 5.06 -4.97 10.85
C ASP A 84 6.44 -5.64 10.61
N ILE A 85 6.50 -6.96 10.48
CA ILE A 85 7.71 -7.72 10.12
C ILE A 85 7.99 -7.78 8.60
N GLY A 86 7.17 -7.13 7.78
CA GLY A 86 7.34 -7.00 6.33
C GLY A 86 7.71 -5.59 5.89
N ASN A 87 7.49 -5.30 4.60
CA ASN A 87 7.76 -3.97 4.02
C ASN A 87 6.85 -3.68 2.84
N VAL A 88 6.55 -2.39 2.64
CA VAL A 88 5.84 -1.90 1.46
C VAL A 88 6.60 -0.78 0.77
N LYS A 89 6.40 -0.65 -0.54
CA LYS A 89 7.06 0.35 -1.36
C LYS A 89 6.15 0.80 -2.50
N PHE A 90 6.04 2.12 -2.66
CA PHE A 90 5.39 2.79 -3.78
C PHE A 90 6.48 3.38 -4.67
N ASP A 91 6.51 2.96 -5.94
CA ASP A 91 7.34 3.55 -6.99
C ASP A 91 6.42 4.23 -8.02
N LEU A 92 6.72 5.50 -8.31
CA LEU A 92 5.95 6.34 -9.20
C LEU A 92 6.77 6.73 -10.42
N GLN A 93 6.14 6.61 -11.58
CA GLN A 93 6.69 7.07 -12.84
C GLN A 93 5.67 7.95 -13.57
N GLN A 94 6.00 9.22 -13.77
CA GLN A 94 5.20 10.10 -14.64
C GLN A 94 5.22 9.56 -16.09
N GLN A 95 4.04 9.40 -16.67
CA GLN A 95 3.80 9.04 -18.07
C GLN A 95 2.85 10.09 -18.69
N ASP A 96 3.41 11.12 -19.32
CA ASP A 96 2.67 12.26 -19.87
C ASP A 96 1.77 12.96 -18.82
N ASN A 97 0.45 12.77 -18.91
CA ASN A 97 -0.55 13.32 -17.99
C ASN A 97 -1.09 12.28 -16.99
N GLN A 98 -0.49 11.09 -16.97
CA GLN A 98 -0.82 10.01 -16.06
C GLN A 98 0.41 9.63 -15.23
N THR A 99 0.19 8.96 -14.10
CA THR A 99 1.25 8.42 -13.27
C THR A 99 1.08 6.92 -13.16
N ARG A 100 2.12 6.17 -13.52
CA ARG A 100 2.20 4.75 -13.22
C ARG A 100 2.61 4.60 -11.77
N LEU A 101 1.77 3.93 -10.99
CA LEU A 101 2.09 3.47 -9.64
C LEU A 101 2.42 1.99 -9.69
N THR A 102 3.58 1.62 -9.16
CA THR A 102 3.95 0.24 -8.83
C THR A 102 4.10 0.11 -7.32
N PHE A 103 3.14 -0.56 -6.69
CA PHE A 103 3.19 -0.94 -5.29
C PHE A 103 3.80 -2.33 -5.16
N THR A 104 4.73 -2.50 -4.22
CA THR A 104 5.29 -3.79 -3.85
C THR A 104 5.16 -3.99 -2.36
N GLU A 105 4.68 -5.15 -1.97
CA GLU A 105 4.62 -5.60 -0.58
C GLU A 105 5.38 -6.92 -0.47
N TYR A 106 6.19 -7.05 0.57
CA TYR A 106 6.81 -8.30 0.97
C TYR A 106 6.43 -8.64 2.40
N LEU A 107 6.02 -9.90 2.60
CA LEU A 107 5.70 -10.47 3.90
C LEU A 107 6.50 -11.77 4.10
N PRO A 108 7.24 -11.91 5.21
CA PRO A 108 7.87 -13.18 5.56
C PRO A 108 6.80 -14.24 5.93
N PHE A 109 7.13 -15.53 5.88
CA PHE A 109 6.15 -16.60 6.19
C PHE A 109 5.65 -16.59 7.64
N GLU A 110 6.41 -15.98 8.54
CA GLU A 110 6.02 -15.75 9.93
C GLU A 110 4.88 -14.72 10.06
N PHE A 111 4.59 -13.95 9.00
CA PHE A 111 3.54 -12.95 9.03
C PHE A 111 2.16 -13.63 9.09
N PRO A 112 1.32 -13.29 10.07
CA PRO A 112 -0.01 -13.89 10.19
C PRO A 112 -0.94 -13.31 9.11
N HIS A 113 -1.85 -14.11 8.57
CA HIS A 113 -2.91 -13.63 7.67
C HIS A 113 -2.41 -12.95 6.38
N ILE A 114 -1.30 -13.42 5.78
CA ILE A 114 -0.77 -12.93 4.48
C ILE A 114 -1.86 -12.66 3.44
N VAL A 115 -2.81 -13.58 3.27
CA VAL A 115 -3.90 -13.47 2.30
C VAL A 115 -4.80 -12.27 2.61
N LEU A 116 -5.10 -12.03 3.88
CA LEU A 116 -5.89 -10.89 4.34
C LEU A 116 -5.17 -9.57 4.04
N ASP A 117 -3.89 -9.48 4.42
CA ASP A 117 -3.09 -8.25 4.25
C ASP A 117 -2.95 -7.90 2.76
N PHE A 118 -2.64 -8.91 1.93
CA PHE A 118 -2.51 -8.70 0.49
C PHE A 118 -3.79 -8.13 -0.13
N THR A 119 -4.94 -8.70 0.22
CA THR A 119 -6.24 -8.20 -0.27
C THR A 119 -6.62 -6.84 0.30
N GLY A 120 -6.21 -6.54 1.54
CA GLY A 120 -6.35 -5.22 2.16
C GLY A 120 -5.60 -4.16 1.37
N TRP A 121 -4.32 -4.38 1.06
CA TRP A 121 -3.55 -3.47 0.21
C TRP A 121 -4.11 -3.35 -1.20
N GLN A 122 -4.58 -4.44 -1.81
CA GLN A 122 -5.25 -4.35 -3.12
C GLN A 122 -6.46 -3.42 -3.09
N PHE A 123 -7.29 -3.50 -2.05
CA PHE A 123 -8.38 -2.54 -1.86
C PHE A 123 -7.86 -1.11 -1.67
N GLN A 124 -6.84 -0.92 -0.84
CA GLN A 124 -6.31 0.42 -0.57
C GLN A 124 -5.70 1.08 -1.81
N ILE A 125 -5.04 0.32 -2.69
CA ILE A 125 -4.55 0.83 -3.98
C ILE A 125 -5.70 1.22 -4.90
N ASP A 126 -6.78 0.42 -4.98
CA ASP A 126 -7.98 0.80 -5.72
C ASP A 126 -8.63 2.06 -5.12
N ASN A 127 -8.70 2.15 -3.79
CA ASN A 127 -9.33 3.25 -3.05
C ASN A 127 -8.60 4.58 -3.28
N VAL A 128 -7.28 4.61 -3.13
CA VAL A 128 -6.51 5.84 -3.38
C VAL A 128 -6.53 6.24 -4.86
N THR A 129 -6.53 5.27 -5.77
CA THR A 129 -6.67 5.53 -7.22
C THR A 129 -8.00 6.23 -7.51
N GLN A 130 -9.11 5.66 -7.01
CA GLN A 130 -10.44 6.25 -7.17
C GLN A 130 -10.54 7.64 -6.53
N LEU A 131 -10.00 7.79 -5.31
CA LEU A 131 -10.00 9.06 -4.60
C LEU A 131 -9.29 10.16 -5.39
N ILE A 132 -8.12 9.88 -5.96
CA ILE A 132 -7.37 10.85 -6.76
C ILE A 132 -8.16 11.24 -8.01
N GLU A 133 -8.75 10.26 -8.71
CA GLU A 133 -9.38 10.50 -10.01
C GLU A 133 -10.77 11.11 -9.93
N SER A 134 -11.55 10.78 -8.89
CA SER A 134 -12.95 11.21 -8.77
C SER A 134 -13.24 12.07 -7.55
N GLY A 135 -12.30 12.22 -6.62
CA GLY A 135 -12.51 12.89 -5.34
C GLY A 135 -13.40 12.13 -4.35
N ALA A 136 -13.61 10.82 -4.55
CA ALA A 136 -14.46 9.99 -3.69
C ALA A 136 -13.79 8.66 -3.36
N THR A 137 -13.92 8.18 -2.13
CA THR A 137 -13.41 6.88 -1.69
C THR A 137 -14.33 5.73 -2.11
N LEU A 138 -13.78 4.53 -2.21
CA LEU A 138 -14.55 3.32 -2.42
C LEU A 138 -15.29 2.89 -1.15
N ASP A 139 -16.45 2.28 -1.34
CA ASP A 139 -17.16 1.58 -0.27
C ASP A 139 -16.60 0.16 -0.14
N GLN A 140 -15.94 -0.10 1.00
CA GLN A 140 -15.33 -1.39 1.29
C GLN A 140 -16.35 -2.55 1.22
N GLN A 141 -17.64 -2.30 1.49
CA GLN A 141 -18.69 -3.34 1.45
C GLN A 141 -18.98 -3.85 0.04
N GLN A 142 -18.59 -3.09 -0.99
CA GLN A 142 -18.82 -3.44 -2.39
C GLN A 142 -17.68 -4.27 -2.99
N MET A 143 -16.62 -4.50 -2.21
CA MET A 143 -15.44 -5.23 -2.65
C MET A 143 -15.62 -6.73 -2.45
N ASP A 144 -15.32 -7.49 -3.50
CA ASP A 144 -15.26 -8.95 -3.45
C ASP A 144 -13.96 -9.42 -2.78
N PHE A 145 -13.88 -9.27 -1.46
CA PHE A 145 -12.75 -9.75 -0.67
C PHE A 145 -12.61 -11.27 -0.76
N GLU A 146 -13.72 -12.01 -0.75
CA GLU A 146 -13.69 -13.47 -0.81
C GLU A 146 -13.03 -13.96 -2.11
N GLY A 147 -13.45 -13.42 -3.26
CA GLY A 147 -12.85 -13.75 -4.55
C GLY A 147 -11.37 -13.36 -4.63
N ARG A 148 -10.99 -12.18 -4.12
CA ARG A 148 -9.56 -11.77 -4.07
C ARG A 148 -8.74 -12.69 -3.18
N GLN A 149 -9.26 -13.07 -2.02
CA GLN A 149 -8.56 -13.95 -1.08
C GLN A 149 -8.34 -15.35 -1.69
N GLN A 150 -9.36 -15.88 -2.38
CA GLN A 150 -9.23 -17.13 -3.13
C GLN A 150 -8.16 -17.06 -4.22
N GLN A 151 -8.09 -15.95 -4.96
CA GLN A 151 -7.05 -15.73 -5.98
C GLN A 151 -5.64 -15.68 -5.39
N VAL A 152 -5.45 -14.95 -4.28
CA VAL A 152 -4.15 -14.86 -3.59
C VAL A 152 -3.72 -16.24 -3.07
N ALA A 153 -4.61 -16.95 -2.37
CA ALA A 153 -4.32 -18.27 -1.82
C ALA A 153 -3.95 -19.28 -2.92
N ALA A 154 -4.70 -19.30 -4.02
CA ALA A 154 -4.43 -20.15 -5.17
C ALA A 154 -3.09 -19.81 -5.85
N ALA A 155 -2.77 -18.53 -6.02
CA ALA A 155 -1.53 -18.10 -6.67
C ALA A 155 -0.28 -18.43 -5.85
N LEU A 156 -0.36 -18.37 -4.51
CA LEU A 156 0.77 -18.60 -3.61
C LEU A 156 0.89 -20.05 -3.10
N ASN A 157 -0.09 -20.90 -3.43
CA ASN A 157 -0.25 -22.24 -2.87
C ASN A 157 -0.14 -22.20 -1.33
N LEU A 158 -0.87 -21.28 -0.71
CA LEU A 158 -1.01 -21.22 0.74
C LEU A 158 -2.29 -21.99 1.10
N GLU A 159 -2.19 -22.89 2.09
CA GLU A 159 -3.39 -23.56 2.63
C GLU A 159 -4.28 -22.50 3.32
N GLN A 160 -5.60 -22.64 3.15
CA GLN A 160 -6.61 -21.72 3.72
C GLN A 160 -6.76 -21.92 5.23
#